data_AF-A0AAQ1SWP3-F1
#
_entry.id   AF-A0AAQ1SWP3-F1
#
_cell.length_a   1.000
_cell.length_b   1.000
_cell.length_c   1.000
_cell.angle_alpha   90.00
_cell.angle_beta   90.00
_cell.angle_gamma   90.00
#
_symmetry.space_group_name_H-M   'P 1'
#
loop_
_entity.id
_entity.type
_entity.pdbx_description
1 polymer ?
#
loop_
_entity_poly.entity_id
_entity_poly.type
_entity_poly.pdbx_seq_one_letter_code
_entity_poly.pdbx_strand_id
1 'polypeptide(L)'
;MCLIVFAWRPEHALPLIVAANRDEFYARPTQALAAWEDAPGIYAGRDLEAGGTWLGVGPQGRFAALTNIRDPAQALGPRSRGELVAAYLQGELGVEAYLDQVASRSAQYSGFNLLVGDRRQLGYLHARDAAPRLLEAGVYGLSNAGLDTPWPKLVKARSGLEGLLETPEPQRLLALLADAEPAPEGELPETGVGLATEKLLSSVFIASQNYGHGQVRC
;
A
#
# COMPACT_ATOMS: atom_id res chain seq x y z
N MET A 1 1.34 -4.91 -9.61
CA MET A 1 2.27 -3.98 -8.93
C MET A 1 1.59 -2.87 -8.13
N CYS A 2 1.19 -3.14 -6.88
CA CYS A 2 0.63 -2.13 -5.97
C CYS A 2 1.49 -0.86 -5.83
N LEU A 3 0.83 0.27 -5.59
CA LEU A 3 1.40 1.59 -5.37
C LEU A 3 0.58 2.30 -4.30
N ILE A 4 1.25 2.93 -3.34
CA ILE A 4 0.67 3.81 -2.34
C ILE A 4 1.56 5.04 -2.27
N VAL A 5 0.97 6.22 -2.39
CA VAL A 5 1.62 7.48 -2.03
C VAL A 5 0.83 8.12 -0.91
N PHE A 6 1.53 8.65 0.08
CA PHE A 6 0.88 9.22 1.25
C PHE A 6 1.66 10.38 1.84
N ALA A 7 0.93 11.30 2.47
CA ALA A 7 1.48 12.42 3.21
C ALA A 7 1.09 12.28 4.68
N TRP A 8 2.09 12.21 5.55
CA TRP A 8 1.93 12.16 7.00
C TRP A 8 2.26 13.51 7.61
N ARG A 9 1.29 14.09 8.32
CA ARG A 9 1.31 15.48 8.82
C ARG A 9 0.60 15.55 10.19
N PRO A 10 1.17 14.97 11.27
CA PRO A 10 0.47 14.75 12.54
C PRO A 10 -0.16 16.00 13.19
N GLU A 11 0.35 17.20 12.89
CA GLU A 11 -0.16 18.47 13.43
C GLU A 11 -1.13 19.20 12.48
N HIS A 12 -1.47 18.60 11.34
CA HIS A 12 -2.36 19.17 10.34
C HIS A 12 -3.80 18.67 10.49
N ALA A 13 -4.79 19.47 10.08
CA ALA A 13 -6.21 19.11 10.15
C ALA A 13 -6.56 17.82 9.35
N LEU A 14 -5.77 17.55 8.31
CA LEU A 14 -5.74 16.29 7.56
C LEU A 14 -4.39 15.61 7.81
N PRO A 15 -4.26 14.81 8.89
CA PRO A 15 -2.97 14.29 9.31
C PRO A 15 -2.44 13.20 8.39
N LEU A 16 -3.31 12.53 7.66
CA LEU A 16 -2.95 11.52 6.69
C LEU A 16 -3.74 11.74 5.40
N ILE A 17 -3.03 11.88 4.28
CA ILE A 17 -3.59 11.75 2.93
C ILE A 17 -2.99 10.49 2.32
N VAL A 18 -3.80 9.62 1.75
CA VAL A 18 -3.35 8.43 1.05
C VAL A 18 -4.02 8.36 -0.31
N ALA A 19 -3.26 7.98 -1.33
CA ALA A 19 -3.77 7.59 -2.63
C ALA A 19 -3.10 6.27 -3.03
N ALA A 20 -3.89 5.25 -3.36
CA ALA A 20 -3.37 3.91 -3.63
C ALA A 20 -3.99 3.25 -4.87
N ASN A 21 -3.12 2.64 -5.69
CA ASN A 21 -3.49 1.66 -6.70
C ASN A 21 -3.10 0.28 -6.23
N ARG A 22 -4.07 -0.61 -6.07
CA ARG A 22 -3.82 -2.03 -5.83
C ARG A 22 -3.98 -2.80 -7.11
N ASP A 23 -2.90 -3.45 -7.54
CA ASP A 23 -2.99 -4.52 -8.53
C ASP A 23 -3.37 -5.82 -7.83
N GLU A 24 -4.47 -6.43 -8.25
CA GLU A 24 -4.91 -7.74 -7.78
C GLU A 24 -5.20 -8.66 -8.96
N PHE A 25 -5.00 -9.97 -8.79
CA PHE A 25 -5.40 -10.95 -9.80
C PHE A 25 -6.92 -10.92 -10.01
N TYR A 26 -7.40 -10.86 -11.26
CA TYR A 26 -8.84 -10.86 -11.55
C TYR A 26 -9.57 -12.08 -10.98
N ALA A 27 -8.87 -13.20 -10.84
CA ALA A 27 -9.42 -14.46 -10.33
C ALA A 27 -9.70 -14.43 -8.82
N ARG A 28 -9.28 -13.39 -8.10
CA ARG A 28 -9.41 -13.32 -6.65
C ARG A 28 -10.65 -12.49 -6.25
N PRO A 29 -11.72 -13.12 -5.76
CA PRO A 29 -12.95 -12.41 -5.44
C PRO A 29 -12.70 -11.44 -4.29
N THR A 30 -13.10 -10.18 -4.48
CA THR A 30 -12.97 -9.12 -3.46
C THR A 30 -14.26 -8.33 -3.35
N GLN A 31 -14.58 -7.92 -2.13
CA GLN A 31 -15.60 -6.91 -1.86
C GLN A 31 -14.97 -5.53 -2.01
N ALA A 32 -15.69 -4.62 -2.68
CA ALA A 32 -15.30 -3.22 -2.80
C ALA A 32 -15.25 -2.53 -1.43
N LEU A 33 -14.62 -1.35 -1.39
CA LEU A 33 -14.56 -0.51 -0.19
C LEU A 33 -15.97 -0.27 0.36
N ALA A 34 -16.23 -0.81 1.54
CA ALA A 34 -17.49 -0.67 2.25
C ALA A 34 -17.26 -0.77 3.76
N ALA A 35 -18.27 -0.40 4.54
CA ALA A 35 -18.31 -0.75 5.95
C ALA A 35 -18.39 -2.27 6.12
N TRP A 36 -17.63 -2.84 7.04
CA TRP A 36 -17.71 -4.26 7.35
C TRP A 36 -18.90 -4.55 8.27
N GLU A 37 -19.72 -5.54 7.91
CA GLU A 37 -20.90 -5.93 8.69
C GLU A 37 -20.54 -6.61 10.01
N ASP A 38 -19.49 -7.43 10.01
CA ASP A 38 -18.98 -8.18 11.16
C ASP A 38 -18.02 -7.37 12.05
N ALA A 39 -17.61 -6.18 11.60
CA ALA A 39 -16.73 -5.28 12.37
C ALA A 39 -17.13 -3.80 12.18
N PRO A 40 -18.16 -3.32 12.90
CA PRO A 40 -18.66 -1.97 12.75
C PRO A 40 -17.58 -0.89 12.96
N GLY A 41 -17.57 0.11 12.08
CA GLY A 41 -16.59 1.21 12.11
C GLY A 41 -15.31 0.94 11.32
N ILE A 42 -15.13 -0.28 10.78
CA ILE A 42 -14.10 -0.58 9.79
C ILE A 42 -14.64 -0.33 8.39
N TYR A 43 -13.87 0.43 7.60
CA TYR A 43 -14.12 0.68 6.19
C TYR A 43 -12.91 0.22 5.38
N ALA A 44 -13.08 -0.88 4.65
CA ALA A 44 -12.01 -1.48 3.87
C ALA A 44 -12.61 -2.33 2.73
N GLY A 45 -11.84 -2.52 1.65
CA GLY A 45 -12.13 -3.65 0.74
C GLY A 45 -11.86 -4.97 1.46
N ARG A 46 -12.49 -6.06 1.04
CA ARG A 46 -12.30 -7.37 1.69
C ARG A 46 -11.92 -8.44 0.68
N ASP A 47 -10.91 -9.22 1.02
CA ASP A 47 -10.55 -10.45 0.32
C ASP A 47 -11.55 -11.54 0.72
N LEU A 48 -12.33 -12.05 -0.23
CA LEU A 48 -13.36 -13.04 0.04
C LEU A 48 -12.82 -14.48 0.11
N GLU A 49 -11.55 -14.69 -0.26
CA GLU A 49 -10.90 -15.99 -0.18
C GLU A 49 -10.20 -16.15 1.17
N ALA A 50 -9.39 -15.17 1.58
CA ALA A 50 -8.63 -15.24 2.83
C ALA A 50 -9.24 -14.41 3.98
N GLY A 51 -10.31 -13.65 3.74
CA GLY A 51 -11.04 -12.86 4.74
C GLY A 51 -10.36 -11.56 5.18
N GLY A 52 -9.14 -11.27 4.72
CA GLY A 52 -8.35 -10.10 5.10
C GLY A 52 -8.60 -8.84 4.25
N THR A 53 -7.71 -7.85 4.39
CA THR A 53 -7.73 -6.62 3.58
C THR A 53 -6.33 -6.09 3.29
N TRP A 54 -6.23 -5.13 2.38
CA TRP A 54 -4.98 -4.50 1.96
C TRP A 54 -4.88 -3.04 2.38
N LEU A 55 -6.00 -2.37 2.61
CA LEU A 55 -6.07 -0.97 3.00
C LEU A 55 -7.42 -0.73 3.66
N GLY A 56 -7.40 -0.06 4.81
CA GLY A 56 -8.62 0.31 5.49
C GLY A 56 -8.40 1.32 6.59
N VAL A 57 -9.52 1.87 7.03
CA VAL A 57 -9.61 2.71 8.22
C VAL A 57 -10.56 2.07 9.22
N GLY A 58 -10.31 2.30 10.50
CA GLY A 58 -11.07 1.76 11.61
C GLY A 58 -11.43 2.82 12.64
N PRO A 59 -12.05 2.39 13.75
CA PRO A 59 -12.39 3.27 14.86
C PRO A 59 -11.18 4.07 15.38
N GLN A 60 -11.43 5.23 15.98
CA GLN A 60 -10.41 6.08 16.60
C GLN A 60 -9.32 6.59 15.63
N GLY A 61 -9.59 6.56 14.32
CA GLY A 61 -8.64 7.00 13.30
C GLY A 61 -7.53 5.99 13.02
N ARG A 62 -7.74 4.71 13.38
CA ARG A 62 -6.84 3.63 12.99
C ARG A 62 -6.79 3.52 11.47
N PHE A 63 -5.60 3.38 10.94
CA PHE A 63 -5.33 3.20 9.53
C PHE A 63 -4.36 2.02 9.38
N ALA A 64 -4.57 1.19 8.37
CA ALA A 64 -3.57 0.22 7.98
C ALA A 64 -3.58 -0.01 6.48
N ALA A 65 -2.40 -0.25 5.91
CA ALA A 65 -2.24 -0.60 4.52
C ALA A 65 -1.06 -1.56 4.32
N LEU A 66 -1.12 -2.34 3.25
CA LEU A 66 -0.13 -3.36 2.94
C LEU A 66 0.20 -3.38 1.45
N THR A 67 1.49 -3.49 1.13
CA THR A 67 1.96 -3.83 -0.22
C THR A 67 2.74 -5.13 -0.21
N ASN A 68 2.63 -5.89 -1.29
CA ASN A 68 3.40 -7.13 -1.46
C ASN A 68 4.84 -6.79 -1.89
N ILE A 69 5.83 -7.46 -1.34
CA ILE A 69 7.20 -7.41 -1.88
C ILE A 69 7.28 -8.37 -3.07
N ARG A 70 7.92 -7.91 -4.15
CA ARG A 70 8.22 -8.75 -5.30
C ARG A 70 9.56 -9.46 -5.08
N ASP A 71 9.51 -10.75 -4.81
CA ASP A 71 10.69 -11.61 -4.79
C ASP A 71 10.38 -12.95 -5.50
N PRO A 72 10.92 -13.18 -6.71
CA PRO A 72 10.71 -14.42 -7.45
C PRO A 72 11.23 -15.68 -6.75
N ALA A 73 12.21 -15.55 -5.85
CA ALA A 73 12.83 -16.68 -5.15
C ALA A 73 12.13 -17.00 -3.81
N GLN A 74 11.14 -16.20 -3.41
CA GLN A 74 10.53 -16.33 -2.08
C GLN A 74 9.47 -17.43 -2.02
N ALA A 75 9.57 -18.28 -1.00
CA ALA A 75 8.55 -19.25 -0.66
C ALA A 75 7.25 -18.58 -0.20
N LEU A 76 6.11 -19.19 -0.53
CA LEU A 76 4.81 -18.74 -0.03
C LEU A 76 4.74 -18.96 1.49
N GLY A 77 4.39 -17.90 2.23
CA GLY A 77 4.16 -18.01 3.66
C GLY A 77 2.85 -18.73 3.95
N PRO A 78 2.74 -19.44 5.09
CA PRO A 78 1.54 -20.20 5.44
C PRO A 78 0.32 -19.32 5.77
N ARG A 79 0.51 -18.01 6.00
CA ARG A 79 -0.58 -17.09 6.38
C ARG A 79 -0.79 -15.99 5.34
N SER A 80 -2.05 -15.57 5.20
CA SER A 80 -2.40 -14.43 4.35
C SER A 80 -1.94 -13.13 4.99
N ARG A 81 -1.15 -12.35 4.26
CA ARG A 81 -0.72 -11.01 4.66
C ARG A 81 -1.89 -10.06 4.96
N GLY A 82 -3.02 -10.23 4.28
CA GLY A 82 -4.18 -9.36 4.46
C GLY A 82 -4.80 -9.44 5.86
N GLU A 83 -4.52 -10.50 6.60
CA GLU A 83 -4.96 -10.62 7.99
C GLU A 83 -4.25 -9.60 8.90
N LEU A 84 -3.03 -9.15 8.56
CA LEU A 84 -2.29 -8.17 9.36
C LEU A 84 -3.04 -6.83 9.38
N VAL A 85 -3.52 -6.39 8.22
CA VAL A 85 -4.29 -5.16 8.10
C VAL A 85 -5.62 -5.32 8.86
N ALA A 86 -6.33 -6.42 8.65
CA ALA A 86 -7.60 -6.68 9.33
C ALA A 86 -7.46 -6.75 10.85
N ALA A 87 -6.41 -7.43 11.36
CA ALA A 87 -6.15 -7.59 12.78
C ALA A 87 -5.77 -6.26 13.46
N TYR A 88 -5.02 -5.38 12.78
CA TYR A 88 -4.77 -4.05 13.33
C TYR A 88 -6.06 -3.22 13.43
N LEU A 89 -6.91 -3.25 12.40
CA LEU A 89 -8.13 -2.46 12.36
C LEU A 89 -9.19 -2.92 13.37
N GLN A 90 -9.25 -4.22 13.67
CA GLN A 90 -10.14 -4.80 14.67
C GLN A 90 -9.57 -4.78 16.10
N GLY A 91 -8.25 -4.68 16.23
CA GLY A 91 -7.56 -4.72 17.52
C GLY A 91 -7.46 -3.37 18.21
N GLU A 92 -6.98 -3.41 19.45
CA GLU A 92 -6.82 -2.22 20.31
C GLU A 92 -5.35 -1.85 20.56
N LEU A 93 -4.39 -2.71 20.15
CA LEU A 93 -2.97 -2.45 20.34
C LEU A 93 -2.54 -1.14 19.66
N GLY A 94 -1.67 -0.38 20.32
CA GLY A 94 -1.03 0.80 19.74
C GLY A 94 -0.11 0.45 18.55
N VAL A 95 0.27 1.45 17.76
CA VAL A 95 1.09 1.28 16.53
C VAL A 95 2.37 0.50 16.80
N GLU A 96 3.21 0.98 17.73
CA GLU A 96 4.51 0.36 18.03
C GLU A 96 4.35 -1.09 18.52
N ALA A 97 3.53 -1.30 19.54
CA ALA A 97 3.28 -2.63 20.11
C ALA A 97 2.74 -3.64 19.08
N TYR A 98 1.86 -3.18 18.17
CA TYR A 98 1.36 -4.03 17.11
C TYR A 98 2.45 -4.39 16.10
N LEU A 99 3.26 -3.41 15.68
CA LEU A 99 4.34 -3.65 14.73
C LEU A 99 5.43 -4.56 15.30
N ASP A 100 5.80 -4.40 16.57
CA ASP A 100 6.73 -5.30 17.25
C ASP A 100 6.20 -6.74 17.29
N GLN A 101 4.90 -6.90 17.59
CA GLN A 101 4.26 -8.20 17.55
C GLN A 101 4.34 -8.81 16.14
N VAL A 102 4.09 -8.03 15.08
CA VAL A 102 4.19 -8.51 13.69
C VAL A 102 5.62 -8.84 13.31
N ALA A 103 6.61 -8.02 13.70
CA ALA A 103 8.02 -8.27 13.43
C ALA A 103 8.48 -9.61 14.01
N SER A 104 8.04 -9.96 15.23
CA SER A 104 8.38 -11.24 15.88
C SER A 104 7.88 -12.49 15.13
N ARG A 105 6.89 -12.33 14.25
CA ARG A 105 6.25 -13.42 13.49
C ARG A 105 6.26 -13.22 11.98
N SER A 106 7.10 -12.32 11.47
CA SER A 106 7.16 -11.95 10.04
C SER A 106 7.44 -13.16 9.13
N ALA A 107 8.20 -14.15 9.62
CA ALA A 107 8.52 -15.39 8.93
C ALA A 107 7.28 -16.27 8.58
N GLN A 108 6.12 -16.02 9.18
CA GLN A 108 4.86 -16.73 8.86
C GLN A 108 4.19 -16.22 7.58
N TYR A 109 4.74 -15.18 6.94
CA TYR A 109 4.15 -14.49 5.80
C TYR A 109 5.13 -14.44 4.62
N SER A 110 4.60 -14.41 3.40
CA SER A 110 5.37 -13.92 2.24
C SER A 110 5.75 -12.45 2.44
N GLY A 111 6.72 -11.95 1.68
CA GLY A 111 7.27 -10.61 1.84
C GLY A 111 6.21 -9.51 1.71
N PHE A 112 6.24 -8.57 2.63
CA PHE A 112 5.29 -7.47 2.72
C PHE A 112 5.95 -6.19 3.20
N ASN A 113 5.31 -5.08 2.87
CA ASN A 113 5.40 -3.85 3.63
C ASN A 113 4.08 -3.64 4.36
N LEU A 114 4.15 -3.20 5.61
CA LEU A 114 2.99 -2.89 6.42
C LEU A 114 3.10 -1.45 6.93
N LEU A 115 2.05 -0.69 6.71
CA LEU A 115 1.82 0.62 7.33
C LEU A 115 0.68 0.46 8.32
N VAL A 116 0.86 0.94 9.54
CA VAL A 116 -0.22 1.06 10.53
C VAL A 116 -0.10 2.39 11.23
N GLY A 117 -1.22 3.04 11.51
CA GLY A 117 -1.23 4.36 12.09
C GLY A 117 -2.50 4.64 12.87
N ASP A 118 -2.41 5.69 13.68
CA ASP A 118 -3.53 6.34 14.35
C ASP A 118 -3.48 7.85 14.08
N ARG A 119 -4.22 8.66 14.84
CA ARG A 119 -4.21 10.13 14.67
C ARG A 119 -2.90 10.81 15.09
N ARG A 120 -1.99 10.11 15.76
CA ARG A 120 -0.79 10.67 16.40
C ARG A 120 0.50 10.14 15.80
N GLN A 121 0.49 8.90 15.32
CA GLN A 121 1.69 8.21 14.82
C GLN A 121 1.38 7.33 13.62
N LEU A 122 2.36 7.20 12.73
CA LEU A 122 2.33 6.29 11.60
C LEU A 122 3.61 5.46 11.64
N GLY A 123 3.45 4.14 11.66
CA GLY A 123 4.54 3.19 11.68
C GLY A 123 4.63 2.39 10.39
N TYR A 124 5.85 1.95 10.09
CA TYR A 124 6.18 1.13 8.94
C TYR A 124 6.99 -0.09 9.39
N LEU A 125 6.68 -1.24 8.80
CA LEU A 125 7.46 -2.45 8.90
C LEU A 125 7.66 -3.08 7.52
N HIS A 126 8.91 -3.33 7.16
CA HIS A 126 9.26 -4.22 6.07
C HIS A 126 9.48 -5.63 6.62
N ALA A 127 8.98 -6.66 5.94
CA ALA A 127 8.97 -8.04 6.45
C ALA A 127 10.36 -8.60 6.82
N ARG A 128 11.44 -8.04 6.26
CA ARG A 128 12.83 -8.47 6.51
C ARG A 128 13.54 -7.66 7.58
N ASP A 129 12.93 -6.57 8.05
CA ASP A 129 13.55 -5.69 9.02
C ASP A 129 13.34 -6.25 10.42
N ALA A 130 14.37 -6.15 11.26
CA ALA A 130 14.33 -6.67 12.62
C ALA A 130 13.43 -5.85 13.55
N ALA A 131 13.24 -4.56 13.23
CA ALA A 131 12.47 -3.63 14.03
C ALA A 131 11.63 -2.72 13.12
N PRO A 132 10.42 -2.33 13.56
CA PRO A 132 9.64 -1.31 12.87
C PRO A 132 10.25 0.08 13.03
N ARG A 133 9.77 1.02 12.22
CA ARG A 133 10.07 2.45 12.37
C ARG A 133 8.81 3.26 12.49
N LEU A 134 8.86 4.30 13.31
CA LEU A 134 7.89 5.40 13.24
C LEU A 134 8.33 6.38 12.14
N LEU A 135 7.35 6.87 11.39
CA LEU A 135 7.57 7.82 10.32
C LEU A 135 7.44 9.25 10.87
N GLU A 136 8.42 10.08 10.49
CA GLU A 136 8.35 11.52 10.69
C GLU A 136 7.37 12.16 9.70
N ALA A 137 7.04 13.44 9.92
CA ALA A 137 6.20 14.18 8.98
C ALA A 137 6.88 14.24 7.60
N GLY A 138 6.14 13.92 6.54
CA GLY A 138 6.71 13.85 5.20
C GLY A 138 5.77 13.25 4.16
N VAL A 139 6.24 13.23 2.91
CA VAL A 139 5.54 12.61 1.78
C VAL A 139 6.34 11.39 1.34
N TYR A 140 5.67 10.27 1.22
CA TYR A 140 6.27 8.96 1.08
C TYR A 140 5.64 8.19 -0.08
N GLY A 141 6.45 7.32 -0.68
CA GLY A 141 5.99 6.33 -1.63
C GLY A 141 6.23 4.91 -1.14
N LEU A 142 5.28 4.01 -1.37
CA LEU A 142 5.42 2.58 -1.15
C LEU A 142 4.90 1.78 -2.36
N SER A 143 5.73 0.87 -2.89
CA SER A 143 5.32 -0.05 -3.96
C SER A 143 5.72 -1.49 -3.59
N ASN A 144 6.30 -2.26 -4.51
CA ASN A 144 6.61 -3.68 -4.31
C ASN A 144 8.06 -3.94 -3.83
N ALA A 145 8.72 -2.92 -3.30
CA ALA A 145 10.04 -2.96 -2.66
C ALA A 145 9.97 -2.18 -1.33
N GLY A 146 11.09 -1.70 -0.79
CA GLY A 146 11.09 -0.86 0.42
C GLY A 146 10.45 0.52 0.19
N LEU A 147 10.13 1.21 1.29
CA LEU A 147 9.65 2.61 1.25
C LEU A 147 10.63 3.51 0.49
N ASP A 148 10.09 4.39 -0.34
CA ASP A 148 10.80 5.35 -1.17
C ASP A 148 11.85 4.75 -2.12
N THR A 149 11.75 3.46 -2.42
CA THR A 149 12.54 2.86 -3.50
C THR A 149 12.27 3.63 -4.80
N PRO A 150 13.28 4.22 -5.47
CA PRO A 150 13.08 5.27 -6.47
C PRO A 150 12.64 4.70 -7.83
N TRP A 151 11.51 4.01 -7.87
CA TRP A 151 10.90 3.56 -9.12
C TRP A 151 10.27 4.75 -9.84
N PRO A 152 10.39 4.86 -11.17
CA PRO A 152 9.89 6.02 -11.92
C PRO A 152 8.43 6.38 -11.60
N LYS A 153 7.52 5.39 -11.60
CA LYS A 153 6.12 5.60 -11.18
C LYS A 153 5.96 6.13 -9.76
N LEU A 154 6.82 5.69 -8.84
CA LEU A 154 6.73 6.05 -7.43
C LEU A 154 7.18 7.49 -7.25
N VAL A 155 8.29 7.87 -7.89
CA VAL A 155 8.82 9.23 -7.89
C VAL A 155 7.80 10.18 -8.53
N LYS A 156 7.23 9.81 -9.68
CA LYS A 156 6.18 10.58 -10.36
C LYS A 156 4.95 10.77 -9.48
N ALA A 157 4.42 9.68 -8.92
CA ALA A 157 3.22 9.73 -8.08
C ALA A 157 3.46 10.52 -6.78
N ARG A 158 4.63 10.37 -6.15
CA ARG A 158 4.99 11.08 -4.91
C ARG A 158 5.08 12.59 -5.16
N SER A 159 5.78 13.00 -6.23
CA SER A 159 5.87 14.41 -6.63
C SER A 159 4.49 14.98 -7.01
N GLY A 160 3.66 14.19 -7.68
CA GLY A 160 2.28 14.55 -7.96
C GLY A 160 1.46 14.79 -6.68
N LEU A 161 1.61 13.95 -5.66
CA LEU A 161 0.94 14.14 -4.37
C LEU A 161 1.44 15.39 -3.64
N GLU A 162 2.74 15.66 -3.65
CA GLU A 162 3.33 16.89 -3.07
C GLU A 162 2.68 18.15 -3.66
N GLY A 163 2.44 18.18 -4.96
CA GLY A 163 1.75 19.29 -5.65
C GLY A 163 0.25 19.42 -5.31
N LEU A 164 -0.36 18.44 -4.63
CA LEU A 164 -1.78 18.41 -4.28
C LEU A 164 -2.05 18.67 -2.79
N LEU A 165 -1.03 18.82 -1.94
CA LEU A 165 -1.19 18.83 -0.48
C LEU A 165 -2.09 19.95 0.06
N GLU A 166 -2.09 21.11 -0.61
CA GLU A 166 -2.91 22.28 -0.27
C GLU A 166 -4.36 22.14 -0.73
N THR A 167 -4.60 21.31 -1.75
CA THR A 167 -5.92 21.09 -2.36
C THR A 167 -6.13 19.60 -2.68
N PRO A 168 -6.14 18.73 -1.65
CA PRO A 168 -6.12 17.27 -1.81
C PRO A 168 -7.53 16.73 -2.09
N GLU A 169 -8.18 17.27 -3.11
CA GLU A 169 -9.53 16.86 -3.50
C GLU A 169 -9.51 15.42 -4.04
N PRO A 170 -10.48 14.56 -3.65
CA PRO A 170 -10.50 13.16 -4.08
C PRO A 170 -10.42 12.97 -5.59
N GLN A 171 -11.05 13.83 -6.41
CA GLN A 171 -10.98 13.68 -7.86
C GLN A 171 -9.56 13.91 -8.40
N ARG A 172 -8.78 14.81 -7.79
CA ARG A 172 -7.39 15.09 -8.20
C ARG A 172 -6.45 13.97 -7.79
N LEU A 173 -6.65 13.39 -6.61
CA LEU A 173 -5.93 12.20 -6.16
C LEU A 173 -6.24 10.99 -7.08
N LEU A 174 -7.50 10.80 -7.46
CA LEU A 174 -7.90 9.74 -8.40
C LEU A 174 -7.34 9.98 -9.81
N ALA A 175 -7.24 11.24 -10.26
CA ALA A 175 -6.62 11.59 -11.53
C ALA A 175 -5.11 11.31 -11.54
N LEU A 176 -4.42 11.62 -10.44
CA LEU A 176 -3.02 11.24 -10.24
C LEU A 176 -2.84 9.71 -10.36
N LEU A 177 -3.70 8.95 -9.71
CA LEU A 177 -3.69 7.48 -9.78
C LEU A 177 -4.12 6.91 -11.15
N ALA A 178 -4.67 7.73 -12.04
CA ALA A 178 -5.11 7.31 -13.37
C ALA A 178 -4.03 7.44 -14.45
N ASP A 179 -2.87 8.00 -14.09
CA ASP A 179 -1.78 8.28 -15.02
C ASP A 179 -1.17 7.00 -15.60
N ALA A 180 -1.43 6.76 -16.90
CA ALA A 180 -0.96 5.60 -17.64
C ALA A 180 0.31 5.88 -18.45
N GLU A 181 0.93 7.05 -18.31
CA GLU A 181 2.11 7.43 -19.08
C GLU A 181 3.34 6.66 -18.59
N PRO A 182 4.01 5.87 -19.46
CA PRO A 182 5.23 5.16 -19.12
C PRO A 182 6.41 6.12 -18.94
N ALA A 183 7.37 5.73 -18.11
CA ALA A 183 8.65 6.44 -18.02
C ALA A 183 9.47 6.30 -19.33
N PRO A 184 10.31 7.29 -19.66
CA PRO A 184 11.23 7.20 -20.77
C PRO A 184 12.24 6.05 -20.57
N GLU A 185 12.71 5.46 -21.66
CA GLU A 185 13.56 4.25 -21.61
C GLU A 185 14.85 4.43 -20.80
N GLY A 186 15.43 5.64 -20.80
CA GLY A 186 16.63 5.96 -20.02
C GLY A 186 16.43 6.03 -18.50
N GLU A 187 15.18 6.02 -18.03
CA GLU A 187 14.83 6.03 -16.60
C GLU A 187 14.33 4.67 -16.11
N LEU A 188 14.21 3.68 -17.00
CA LEU A 188 13.72 2.36 -16.64
C LEU A 188 14.78 1.60 -15.81
N PRO A 189 14.38 0.92 -14.73
CA PRO A 189 15.30 0.10 -13.97
C PRO A 189 15.64 -1.18 -14.75
N GLU A 190 16.80 -1.77 -14.44
CA GLU A 190 17.20 -3.09 -14.95
C GLU A 190 16.93 -4.17 -13.91
N THR A 191 15.66 -4.61 -13.76
CA THR A 191 15.27 -5.64 -12.77
C THR A 191 15.28 -7.06 -13.33
N GLY A 192 15.68 -7.23 -14.59
CA GLY A 192 15.80 -8.54 -15.25
C GLY A 192 14.50 -9.06 -15.90
N VAL A 193 13.46 -8.24 -16.00
CA VAL A 193 12.13 -8.65 -16.52
C VAL A 193 11.91 -8.29 -17.99
N GLY A 194 12.94 -7.72 -18.63
CA GLY A 194 12.93 -7.27 -20.02
C GLY A 194 12.32 -5.88 -20.22
N LEU A 195 12.81 -5.14 -21.21
CA LEU A 195 12.49 -3.72 -21.45
C LEU A 195 10.99 -3.45 -21.63
N ALA A 196 10.27 -4.30 -22.38
CA ALA A 196 8.83 -4.15 -22.58
C ALA A 196 8.05 -4.24 -21.26
N THR A 197 8.45 -5.16 -20.37
CA THR A 197 7.85 -5.30 -19.05
C THR A 197 8.23 -4.12 -18.16
N GLU A 198 9.49 -3.67 -18.15
CA GLU A 198 9.91 -2.50 -17.38
C GLU A 198 9.11 -1.24 -17.76
N LYS A 199 8.94 -1.01 -19.07
CA LYS A 199 8.14 0.10 -19.59
C LYS A 199 6.69 0.02 -19.14
N LEU A 200 6.07 -1.16 -19.22
CA LEU A 200 4.70 -1.37 -18.73
C LEU A 200 4.58 -1.14 -17.21
N LEU A 201 5.56 -1.57 -16.42
CA LEU A 201 5.54 -1.46 -14.96
C LEU A 201 5.92 -0.05 -14.45
N SER A 202 6.35 0.84 -15.36
CA SER A 202 6.78 2.20 -15.05
C SER A 202 5.65 3.23 -15.00
N SER A 203 4.42 2.88 -15.39
CA SER A 203 3.25 3.76 -15.26
C SER A 203 2.62 3.65 -13.87
N VAL A 204 1.93 4.71 -13.44
CA VAL A 204 1.18 4.74 -12.18
C VAL A 204 -0.05 3.84 -12.28
N PHE A 205 -0.74 3.89 -13.42
CA PHE A 205 -1.84 3.03 -13.80
C PHE A 205 -1.42 2.05 -14.90
N ILE A 206 -1.61 0.76 -14.64
CA ILE A 206 -1.29 -0.30 -15.61
C ILE A 206 -2.60 -0.86 -16.16
N ALA A 207 -2.93 -0.54 -17.41
CA ALA A 207 -4.05 -1.11 -18.13
C ALA A 207 -3.55 -2.18 -19.10
N SER A 208 -3.52 -3.45 -18.70
CA SER A 208 -3.19 -4.55 -19.61
C SER A 208 -4.15 -5.71 -19.42
N GLN A 209 -4.86 -6.08 -20.49
CA GLN A 209 -5.73 -7.28 -20.51
C GLN A 209 -4.92 -8.59 -20.51
N ASN A 210 -3.64 -8.54 -20.91
CA ASN A 210 -2.77 -9.72 -21.01
C ASN A 210 -2.03 -10.03 -19.69
N TYR A 211 -2.01 -9.09 -18.75
CA TYR A 211 -1.69 -9.37 -17.35
C TYR A 211 -3.02 -9.67 -16.67
N GLY A 212 -3.24 -10.88 -16.15
CA GLY A 212 -4.47 -11.31 -15.48
C GLY A 212 -4.81 -10.57 -14.16
N HIS A 213 -4.56 -9.27 -14.11
CA HIS A 213 -4.70 -8.37 -12.97
C HIS A 213 -5.50 -7.10 -13.32
N GLY A 214 -6.34 -6.66 -12.39
CA GLY A 214 -7.03 -5.36 -12.45
C GLY A 214 -6.57 -4.45 -11.32
N GLN A 215 -6.67 -3.13 -11.53
CA GLN A 215 -6.38 -2.13 -10.50
C GLN A 215 -7.64 -1.63 -9.81
N VAL A 216 -7.66 -1.73 -8.47
CA VAL A 216 -8.64 -1.04 -7.61
C VAL A 216 -7.99 0.23 -7.09
N ARG A 217 -8.68 1.36 -7.29
CA ARG A 217 -8.26 2.68 -6.82
C ARG A 217 -8.92 2.98 -5.49
N CYS A 218 -8.16 3.50 -4.53
CA CYS A 218 -8.64 3.91 -3.22
C CYS A 218 -8.05 5.26 -2.84
#